data_AF-A0AA85IVX3-F1
#
_entry.id   AF-A0AA85IVX3-F1
#
_cell.length_a   1.000
_cell.length_b   1.000
_cell.length_c   1.000
_cell.angle_alpha   90.00
_cell.angle_beta   90.00
_cell.angle_gamma   90.00
#
_symmetry.space_group_name_H-M   'P 1'
#
loop_
_entity.id
_entity.type
_entity.pdbx_description
1 polymer ?
#
loop_
_entity_poly.entity_id
_entity_poly.type
_entity_poly.pdbx_seq_one_letter_code
_entity_poly.pdbx_strand_id
1 'polypeptide(L)'
;MADYKSNSRDDVDDNEKALEEFDNWLSNTSSTYSTTHPGRNYLKIATNLKSGQRGLIACCNINANQCIYSILLKDLRYILTPLRCTFLLNTCQCFLTNEFKQNHKIQLNSFDILVTFIYHCKYSSSAQRDCFIQNIWSPYINVLPNRYPNPVSYILSSTDYNNSSIFNANCTTNSLPYFHSYDINIAFRNILKRVTKSWHNIKPLLYHNTNQNEHTSDTPSNEFLWAWFTVNSRCVSCPMKQESILNIQQFFQALFKPYSQSEGRILNMIIENIIQLKDDTTSTTTTNTDDNNNDGAHTIALIPFFDFFNHNPNIATNTRLILSNDTNTLELYLDQEVSENEQVNVYILCAKMVYYLLDIMANDL
;
A
#
# COMPACT_ATOMS: atom_id res chain seq x y z
N MET A 1 -18.28 20.10 22.73
CA MET A 1 -19.02 18.88 23.11
C MET A 1 -19.88 18.53 21.92
N ALA A 2 -19.33 17.76 20.99
CA ALA A 2 -20.01 17.33 19.78
C ALA A 2 -20.28 15.84 19.94
N ASP A 3 -21.56 15.47 19.88
CA ASP A 3 -22.04 14.11 20.04
C ASP A 3 -21.41 13.18 18.99
N TYR A 4 -20.73 12.14 19.48
CA TYR A 4 -20.39 10.96 18.71
C TYR A 4 -21.69 10.31 18.25
N LYS A 5 -22.08 10.54 17.00
CA LYS A 5 -23.17 9.79 16.38
C LYS A 5 -22.78 8.32 16.31
N SER A 6 -23.70 7.49 16.83
CA SER A 6 -23.67 6.04 16.85
C SER A 6 -23.24 5.42 15.52
N ASN A 7 -22.21 4.57 15.55
CA ASN A 7 -21.99 3.58 14.50
C ASN A 7 -23.30 2.77 14.34
N SER A 8 -23.84 2.73 13.13
CA SER A 8 -25.03 1.92 12.85
C SER A 8 -24.68 0.43 12.97
N ARG A 9 -25.65 -0.42 13.30
CA ARG A 9 -25.44 -1.89 13.33
C ARG A 9 -25.06 -2.43 11.95
N ASP A 10 -25.50 -1.77 10.88
CA ASP A 10 -25.25 -2.17 9.50
C ASP A 10 -23.78 -1.97 9.10
N ASP A 11 -23.13 -0.90 9.59
CA ASP A 11 -21.69 -0.66 9.34
C ASP A 11 -20.77 -1.69 10.02
N VAL A 12 -21.23 -2.35 11.08
CA VAL A 12 -20.46 -3.39 11.79
C VAL A 12 -20.51 -4.71 11.02
N ASP A 13 -21.69 -5.07 10.53
CA ASP A 13 -21.94 -6.33 9.81
C ASP A 13 -21.21 -6.36 8.45
N ASP A 14 -21.21 -5.23 7.72
CA ASP A 14 -20.48 -5.10 6.46
C ASP A 14 -18.94 -5.20 6.64
N ASN A 15 -18.42 -4.69 7.76
CA ASN A 15 -16.98 -4.75 8.05
C ASN A 15 -16.53 -6.16 8.45
N GLU A 16 -17.33 -6.90 9.22
CA GLU A 16 -17.03 -8.29 9.58
C GLU A 16 -17.05 -9.19 8.34
N LYS A 17 -18.06 -9.01 7.47
CA LYS A 17 -18.13 -9.72 6.19
C LYS A 17 -16.94 -9.42 5.28
N ALA A 18 -16.51 -8.17 5.17
CA ALA A 18 -15.34 -7.80 4.36
C ALA A 18 -14.05 -8.45 4.89
N LEU A 19 -13.89 -8.56 6.22
CA LEU A 19 -12.75 -9.25 6.84
C LEU A 19 -12.80 -10.76 6.60
N GLU A 20 -13.98 -11.37 6.63
CA GLU A 20 -14.16 -12.79 6.31
C GLU A 20 -13.84 -13.07 4.83
N GLU A 21 -14.35 -12.25 3.91
CA GLU A 21 -14.02 -12.34 2.48
C GLU A 21 -12.53 -12.19 2.22
N PHE A 22 -11.87 -11.26 2.93
CA PHE A 22 -10.43 -11.08 2.87
C PHE A 22 -9.68 -12.31 3.41
N ASP A 23 -10.06 -12.86 4.56
CA ASP A 23 -9.40 -14.04 5.11
C ASP A 23 -9.58 -15.28 4.22
N ASN A 24 -10.77 -15.45 3.64
CA ASN A 24 -11.05 -16.49 2.64
C ASN A 24 -10.20 -16.28 1.38
N TRP A 25 -10.06 -15.05 0.90
CA TRP A 25 -9.21 -14.73 -0.25
C TRP A 25 -7.74 -15.09 0.01
N LEU A 26 -7.24 -14.77 1.21
CA LEU A 26 -5.89 -15.14 1.64
C LEU A 26 -5.72 -16.66 1.72
N SER A 27 -6.72 -17.38 2.23
CA SER A 27 -6.70 -18.85 2.40
C SER A 27 -6.95 -19.63 1.10
N ASN A 28 -7.60 -19.03 0.10
CA ASN A 28 -7.87 -19.61 -1.23
C ASN A 28 -6.63 -19.72 -2.12
N THR A 29 -5.45 -19.90 -1.52
CA THR A 29 -4.27 -20.34 -2.26
C THR A 29 -4.56 -21.72 -2.87
N SER A 30 -4.28 -21.90 -4.16
CA SER A 30 -4.37 -23.22 -4.80
C SER A 30 -3.55 -24.23 -3.98
N SER A 31 -3.97 -25.50 -3.96
CA SER A 31 -3.32 -26.58 -3.18
C SER A 31 -1.80 -26.71 -3.41
N THR A 32 -1.25 -26.10 -4.47
CA THR A 32 0.18 -25.92 -4.78
C THR A 32 0.95 -24.92 -3.91
N TYR A 33 0.30 -24.23 -2.97
CA TYR A 33 0.90 -23.18 -2.13
C TYR A 33 0.76 -23.46 -0.62
N SER A 34 0.15 -24.58 -0.23
CA SER A 34 -0.18 -24.91 1.18
C SER A 34 1.02 -25.33 2.06
N THR A 35 2.25 -25.24 1.54
CA THR A 35 3.46 -25.72 2.23
C THR A 35 4.22 -24.62 2.97
N THR A 36 3.72 -23.38 3.00
CA THR A 36 4.42 -22.29 3.71
C THR A 36 4.19 -22.41 5.21
N HIS A 37 5.27 -22.61 5.97
CA HIS A 37 5.24 -22.59 7.43
C HIS A 37 6.06 -21.39 7.94
N PRO A 38 5.51 -20.57 8.86
CA PRO A 38 4.21 -20.70 9.52
C PRO A 38 3.01 -20.23 8.69
N GLY A 39 3.22 -19.66 7.50
CA GLY A 39 2.15 -19.04 6.71
C GLY A 39 1.58 -17.86 7.48
N ARG A 40 0.27 -17.90 7.78
CA ARG A 40 -0.42 -16.93 8.65
C ARG A 40 -0.84 -17.51 10.00
N ASN A 41 -0.51 -18.77 10.27
CA ASN A 41 -1.21 -19.56 11.29
C ASN A 41 -1.00 -19.07 12.72
N TYR A 42 0.05 -18.28 12.99
CA TYR A 42 0.30 -17.72 14.31
C TYR A 42 -0.42 -16.40 14.56
N LEU A 43 -1.12 -15.86 13.57
CA LEU A 43 -1.66 -14.51 13.59
C LEU A 43 -3.12 -14.50 13.17
N LYS A 44 -3.92 -13.71 13.87
CA LYS A 44 -5.31 -13.46 13.51
C LYS A 44 -5.60 -11.96 13.51
N ILE A 45 -6.42 -11.52 12.56
CA ILE A 45 -6.94 -10.14 12.56
C ILE A 45 -7.93 -9.99 13.71
N ALA A 46 -7.67 -9.01 14.57
CA ALA A 46 -8.57 -8.60 15.64
C ALA A 46 -9.06 -7.17 15.39
N THR A 47 -10.29 -6.91 15.84
CA THR A 47 -10.93 -5.59 15.85
C THR A 47 -11.07 -5.10 17.29
N ASN A 48 -11.40 -3.82 17.46
CA ASN A 48 -11.57 -3.17 18.77
C ASN A 48 -10.33 -3.24 19.68
N LEU A 49 -9.14 -3.27 19.09
CA LEU A 49 -7.88 -3.20 19.84
C LEU A 49 -7.68 -1.81 20.44
N LYS A 50 -7.06 -1.77 21.63
CA LYS A 50 -6.74 -0.51 22.33
C LYS A 50 -5.86 0.42 21.48
N SER A 51 -4.94 -0.16 20.72
CA SER A 51 -4.09 0.56 19.76
C SER A 51 -4.49 0.20 18.33
N GLY A 52 -4.68 1.21 17.48
CA GLY A 52 -4.90 1.04 16.03
C GLY A 52 -6.29 0.59 15.58
N GLN A 53 -7.24 0.33 16.51
CA GLN A 53 -8.59 -0.23 16.28
C GLN A 53 -8.59 -1.65 15.69
N ARG A 54 -7.87 -1.89 14.60
CA ARG A 54 -7.65 -3.22 14.00
C ARG A 54 -6.17 -3.55 14.05
N GLY A 55 -5.84 -4.83 14.20
CA GLY A 55 -4.47 -5.29 14.18
C GLY A 55 -4.34 -6.80 14.22
N LEU A 56 -3.12 -7.29 14.44
CA LEU A 56 -2.85 -8.72 14.56
C LEU A 56 -2.66 -9.12 16.02
N ILE A 57 -3.27 -10.23 16.41
CA ILE A 57 -3.05 -10.90 17.70
C ILE A 57 -2.40 -12.26 17.49
N ALA A 58 -1.66 -12.73 18.49
CA ALA A 58 -1.03 -14.04 18.46
C ALA A 58 -2.08 -15.15 18.71
N CYS A 59 -2.10 -16.18 17.85
CA CYS A 59 -2.96 -17.36 18.02
C CYS A 59 -2.37 -18.40 19.00
N CYS A 60 -1.11 -18.23 19.37
CA CYS A 60 -0.37 -19.09 20.29
C CYS A 60 0.77 -18.27 20.92
N ASN A 61 1.45 -18.84 21.92
CA ASN A 61 2.68 -18.24 22.42
C ASN A 61 3.75 -18.23 21.32
N ILE A 62 4.30 -17.05 21.05
CA ILE A 62 5.39 -16.79 20.11
C ILE A 62 6.67 -16.63 20.93
N ASN A 63 7.70 -17.39 20.60
CA ASN A 63 9.02 -17.27 21.19
C ASN A 63 9.84 -16.17 20.51
N ALA A 64 10.83 -15.64 21.21
CA ALA A 64 11.79 -14.72 20.61
C ALA A 64 12.55 -15.38 19.44
N ASN A 65 12.83 -14.58 18.41
CA ASN A 65 13.47 -14.98 17.15
C ASN A 65 12.70 -16.03 16.34
N GLN A 66 11.39 -16.14 16.54
CA GLN A 66 10.55 -17.07 15.80
C GLN A 66 10.05 -16.44 14.48
N CYS A 67 10.05 -17.21 13.40
CA CYS A 67 9.31 -16.86 12.19
C CYS A 67 7.81 -16.93 12.49
N ILE A 68 7.10 -15.81 12.34
CA ILE A 68 5.67 -15.70 12.69
C ILE A 68 4.76 -15.53 11.48
N TYR A 69 5.34 -15.16 10.34
CA TYR A 69 4.60 -14.95 9.11
C TYR A 69 5.49 -15.25 7.91
N SER A 70 4.97 -15.97 6.92
CA SER A 70 5.71 -16.30 5.70
C SER A 70 4.80 -16.24 4.47
N ILE A 71 5.28 -15.62 3.40
CA ILE A 71 4.58 -15.52 2.11
C ILE A 71 5.44 -16.16 1.02
N LEU A 72 4.86 -17.00 0.18
CA LEU A 72 5.55 -17.47 -1.03
C LEU A 72 5.75 -16.32 -2.03
N LEU A 73 6.98 -16.13 -2.50
CA LEU A 73 7.29 -15.04 -3.43
C LEU A 73 6.46 -15.12 -4.71
N LYS A 74 6.15 -16.33 -5.18
CA LYS A 74 5.33 -16.56 -6.38
C LYS A 74 3.87 -16.12 -6.26
N ASP A 75 3.34 -15.86 -5.06
CA ASP A 75 1.97 -15.39 -4.91
C ASP A 75 1.90 -13.86 -5.08
N LEU A 76 1.56 -13.42 -6.30
CA LEU A 76 1.48 -12.00 -6.65
C LEU A 76 0.42 -11.24 -5.84
N ARG A 77 -0.53 -11.94 -5.19
CA ARG A 77 -1.58 -11.30 -4.38
C ARG A 77 -1.01 -10.61 -3.13
N TYR A 78 0.04 -11.18 -2.55
CA TYR A 78 0.53 -10.82 -1.21
C TYR A 78 1.70 -9.84 -1.21
N ILE A 79 2.46 -9.70 -2.28
CA ILE A 79 3.60 -8.78 -2.31
C ILE A 79 3.48 -7.91 -3.55
N LEU A 80 3.10 -6.66 -3.33
CA LEU A 80 2.89 -5.63 -4.34
C LEU A 80 4.08 -4.68 -4.35
N THR A 81 5.15 -5.09 -5.03
CA THR A 81 6.30 -4.23 -5.33
C THR A 81 5.98 -3.31 -6.51
N PRO A 82 6.67 -2.15 -6.66
CA PRO A 82 6.52 -1.29 -7.83
C PRO A 82 6.74 -2.03 -9.15
N LEU A 83 7.69 -2.97 -9.21
CA LEU A 83 7.94 -3.75 -10.41
C LEU A 83 6.75 -4.65 -10.76
N ARG A 84 6.19 -5.36 -9.78
CA ARG A 84 4.99 -6.19 -9.95
C ARG A 84 3.77 -5.35 -10.33
N CYS A 85 3.54 -4.23 -9.64
CA CYS A 85 2.43 -3.33 -9.95
C CYS A 85 2.57 -2.74 -11.36
N THR A 86 3.77 -2.33 -11.78
CA THR A 86 4.02 -1.85 -13.15
C THR A 86 3.67 -2.92 -14.18
N PHE A 87 4.13 -4.16 -13.96
CA PHE A 87 3.83 -5.28 -14.84
C PHE A 87 2.32 -5.55 -14.94
N LEU A 88 1.63 -5.58 -13.80
CA LEU A 88 0.18 -5.81 -13.75
C LEU A 88 -0.60 -4.70 -14.46
N LEU A 89 -0.28 -3.42 -14.20
CA LEU A 89 -0.93 -2.28 -14.84
C LEU A 89 -0.74 -2.30 -16.37
N ASN A 90 0.48 -2.60 -16.84
CA ASN A 90 0.82 -2.73 -18.26
C ASN A 90 0.18 -3.95 -18.95
N THR A 91 -0.33 -4.91 -18.17
CA THR A 91 -1.08 -6.08 -18.66
C THR A 91 -2.59 -5.84 -18.60
N CYS A 92 -3.06 -4.78 -17.93
CA CYS A 92 -4.47 -4.53 -17.71
C CYS A 92 -5.10 -3.72 -18.86
N GLN A 93 -6.18 -4.27 -19.44
CA GLN A 93 -6.90 -3.67 -20.57
C GLN A 93 -7.48 -2.29 -20.28
N CYS A 94 -7.66 -1.94 -19.00
CA CYS A 94 -8.10 -0.61 -18.59
C CYS A 94 -7.17 0.51 -19.08
N PHE A 95 -5.86 0.22 -19.22
CA PHE A 95 -4.86 1.16 -19.72
C PHE A 95 -4.63 1.03 -21.23
N LEU A 96 -5.22 0.01 -21.89
CA LEU A 96 -4.98 -0.34 -23.29
C LEU A 96 -5.93 0.36 -24.27
N THR A 97 -6.24 1.64 -24.04
CA THR A 97 -7.01 2.43 -25.02
C THR A 97 -6.14 2.74 -26.26
N ASN A 98 -6.77 2.85 -27.43
CA ASN A 98 -6.07 3.03 -28.71
C ASN A 98 -5.17 4.30 -28.77
N GLU A 99 -5.36 5.25 -27.86
CA GLU A 99 -4.59 6.51 -27.78
C GLU A 99 -3.27 6.34 -27.01
N PHE A 100 -3.25 5.56 -25.92
CA PHE A 100 -2.00 5.24 -25.21
C PHE A 100 -1.07 4.36 -26.05
N LYS A 101 -1.63 3.56 -26.96
CA LYS A 101 -0.88 2.69 -27.87
C LYS A 101 0.03 3.45 -28.83
N GLN A 102 -0.22 4.73 -29.11
CA GLN A 102 0.47 5.40 -30.22
C GLN A 102 1.62 6.33 -29.83
N ASN A 103 1.68 6.97 -28.66
CA ASN A 103 2.78 7.95 -28.41
C ASN A 103 3.18 8.28 -26.95
N HIS A 104 2.53 7.76 -25.90
CA HIS A 104 2.76 8.27 -24.53
C HIS A 104 3.23 7.19 -23.57
N LYS A 105 4.55 7.17 -23.30
CA LYS A 105 5.13 6.44 -22.17
C LYS A 105 5.22 7.38 -20.97
N ILE A 106 4.69 6.95 -19.83
CA ILE A 106 4.72 7.73 -18.59
C ILE A 106 5.71 7.08 -17.64
N GLN A 107 6.64 7.88 -17.13
CA GLN A 107 7.62 7.46 -16.13
C GLN A 107 7.14 7.84 -14.73
N LEU A 108 6.97 6.84 -13.87
CA LEU A 108 6.57 7.02 -12.48
C LEU A 108 7.65 6.49 -11.54
N ASN A 109 7.85 7.16 -10.40
CA ASN A 109 8.68 6.60 -9.33
C ASN A 109 7.98 5.45 -8.62
N SER A 110 8.71 4.71 -7.78
CA SER A 110 8.18 3.55 -7.04
C SER A 110 6.92 3.85 -6.24
N PHE A 111 6.86 5.00 -5.58
CA PHE A 111 5.72 5.38 -4.74
C PHE A 111 4.48 5.66 -5.60
N ASP A 112 4.65 6.45 -6.67
CA ASP A 112 3.57 6.83 -7.58
C ASP A 112 2.97 5.61 -8.30
N ILE A 113 3.76 4.57 -8.56
CA ILE A 113 3.26 3.30 -9.10
C ILE A 113 2.33 2.60 -8.13
N LEU A 114 2.71 2.49 -6.85
CA LEU A 114 1.84 1.88 -5.84
C LEU A 114 0.55 2.69 -5.67
N VAL A 115 0.63 4.03 -5.73
CA VAL A 115 -0.57 4.90 -5.66
C VAL A 115 -1.48 4.65 -6.86
N THR A 116 -0.90 4.59 -8.06
CA THR A 116 -1.65 4.30 -9.30
C THR A 116 -2.33 2.94 -9.23
N PHE A 117 -1.62 1.91 -8.72
CA PHE A 117 -2.17 0.57 -8.54
C PHE A 117 -3.35 0.55 -7.58
N ILE A 118 -3.20 1.13 -6.38
CA ILE A 118 -4.28 1.19 -5.38
C ILE A 118 -5.48 2.01 -5.85
N TYR A 119 -5.23 3.15 -6.50
CA TYR A 119 -6.28 3.94 -7.12
C TYR A 119 -7.04 3.10 -8.15
N HIS A 120 -6.31 2.40 -9.02
CA HIS A 120 -6.90 1.56 -10.05
C HIS A 120 -7.74 0.41 -9.47
N CYS A 121 -7.24 -0.28 -8.43
CA CYS A 121 -7.99 -1.36 -7.77
C CYS A 121 -9.35 -0.90 -7.22
N LYS A 122 -9.46 0.34 -6.72
CA LYS A 122 -10.69 0.83 -6.09
C LYS A 122 -11.62 1.58 -7.05
N TYR A 123 -11.06 2.37 -7.96
CA TYR A 123 -11.80 3.38 -8.72
C TYR A 123 -11.80 3.14 -10.24
N SER A 124 -11.29 2.00 -10.73
CA SER A 124 -11.48 1.65 -12.14
C SER A 124 -12.98 1.60 -12.45
N SER A 125 -13.38 2.31 -13.50
CA SER A 125 -14.78 2.42 -13.90
C SER A 125 -15.38 1.04 -14.18
N SER A 126 -16.48 0.73 -13.51
CA SER A 126 -17.29 -0.50 -13.65
C SER A 126 -17.81 -0.77 -15.07
N ALA A 127 -17.64 0.17 -16.00
CA ALA A 127 -17.87 -0.02 -17.42
C ALA A 127 -16.94 -1.09 -18.04
N GLN A 128 -15.78 -1.35 -17.42
CA GLN A 128 -14.89 -2.48 -17.75
C GLN A 128 -15.09 -3.59 -16.72
N ARG A 129 -16.23 -4.29 -16.78
CA ARG A 129 -16.63 -5.37 -15.85
C ARG A 129 -15.62 -6.54 -15.72
N ASP A 130 -14.58 -6.54 -16.55
CA ASP A 130 -13.56 -7.57 -16.64
C ASP A 130 -12.16 -7.13 -16.16
N CYS A 131 -12.04 -6.04 -15.38
CA CYS A 131 -10.76 -5.64 -14.81
C CYS A 131 -10.23 -6.70 -13.81
N PHE A 132 -9.26 -7.50 -14.25
CA PHE A 132 -8.71 -8.56 -13.40
C PHE A 132 -7.99 -8.02 -12.15
N ILE A 133 -7.39 -6.83 -12.23
CA ILE A 133 -6.73 -6.21 -11.07
C ILE A 133 -7.77 -5.89 -10.00
N GLN A 134 -8.87 -5.24 -10.37
CA GLN A 134 -9.95 -4.98 -9.42
C GLN A 134 -10.50 -6.28 -8.84
N ASN A 135 -10.75 -7.29 -9.67
CA ASN A 135 -11.33 -8.56 -9.24
C ASN A 135 -10.43 -9.33 -8.26
N ILE A 136 -9.11 -9.35 -8.48
CA ILE A 136 -8.19 -10.09 -7.61
C ILE A 136 -7.98 -9.38 -6.28
N TRP A 137 -7.80 -8.06 -6.27
CA TRP A 137 -7.44 -7.33 -5.05
C TRP A 137 -8.62 -6.67 -4.33
N SER A 138 -9.85 -6.79 -4.84
CA SER A 138 -11.07 -6.28 -4.18
C SER A 138 -11.17 -6.68 -2.69
N PRO A 139 -10.93 -7.94 -2.28
CA PRO A 139 -10.98 -8.32 -0.87
C PRO A 139 -9.99 -7.53 0.00
N TYR A 140 -8.78 -7.26 -0.52
CA TYR A 140 -7.80 -6.42 0.18
C TYR A 140 -8.25 -4.96 0.24
N ILE A 141 -8.76 -4.41 -0.85
CA ILE A 141 -9.23 -3.02 -0.90
C ILE A 141 -10.39 -2.78 0.06
N ASN A 142 -11.31 -3.73 0.18
CA ASN A 142 -12.50 -3.61 1.03
C ASN A 142 -12.19 -3.58 2.52
N VAL A 143 -11.06 -4.16 2.95
CA VAL A 143 -10.64 -4.12 4.35
C VAL A 143 -9.81 -2.88 4.69
N LEU A 144 -9.36 -2.09 3.71
CA LEU A 144 -8.61 -0.87 3.97
C LEU A 144 -9.47 0.22 4.63
N PRO A 145 -8.89 1.09 5.46
CA PRO A 145 -9.62 2.21 6.05
C PRO A 145 -10.24 3.12 4.98
N ASN A 146 -11.51 3.50 5.17
CA ASN A 146 -12.14 4.51 4.33
C ASN A 146 -11.58 5.92 4.56
N ARG A 147 -11.00 6.16 5.74
CA ARG A 147 -10.34 7.41 6.12
C ARG A 147 -9.10 7.11 6.94
N TYR A 148 -8.07 7.94 6.79
CA TYR A 148 -6.84 7.84 7.57
C TYR A 148 -6.86 8.91 8.68
N PRO A 149 -6.61 8.55 9.95
CA PRO A 149 -6.75 9.46 11.09
C PRO A 149 -5.63 10.51 11.19
N ASN A 150 -4.75 10.61 10.20
CA ASN A 150 -3.72 11.64 10.17
C ASN A 150 -4.39 13.03 9.96
N PRO A 151 -4.07 14.05 10.79
CA PRO A 151 -4.55 15.42 10.62
C PRO A 151 -4.43 15.94 9.18
N VAL A 152 -3.34 15.61 8.49
CA VAL A 152 -3.12 15.99 7.09
C VAL A 152 -4.13 15.32 6.16
N SER A 153 -4.43 14.05 6.37
CA SER A 153 -5.49 13.38 5.59
C SER A 153 -6.84 14.04 5.82
N TYR A 154 -7.16 14.39 7.06
CA TYR A 154 -8.42 15.06 7.38
C TYR A 154 -8.51 16.44 6.73
N ILE A 155 -7.46 17.26 6.84
CA ILE A 155 -7.40 18.60 6.26
C ILE A 155 -7.57 18.57 4.74
N LEU A 156 -6.90 17.63 4.05
CA LEU A 156 -6.93 17.55 2.59
C LEU A 156 -8.17 16.85 2.04
N SER A 157 -8.84 16.01 2.83
CA SER A 157 -10.06 15.30 2.41
C SER A 157 -11.35 15.99 2.84
N SER A 158 -11.27 17.04 3.67
CA SER A 158 -12.44 17.77 4.15
C SER A 158 -13.07 18.61 3.04
N THR A 159 -14.38 18.43 2.85
CA THR A 159 -15.21 19.28 1.97
C THR A 159 -15.45 20.67 2.54
N ASP A 160 -15.22 20.86 3.84
CA ASP A 160 -15.49 22.12 4.53
C ASP A 160 -14.41 23.18 4.25
N TYR A 161 -13.25 22.75 3.77
CA TYR A 161 -12.18 23.63 3.35
C TYR A 161 -12.08 23.61 1.82
N ASN A 162 -11.98 24.79 1.22
CA ASN A 162 -11.76 24.90 -0.21
C ASN A 162 -10.34 24.38 -0.52
N ASN A 163 -10.21 23.08 -0.77
CA ASN A 163 -8.91 22.40 -1.00
C ASN A 163 -8.04 23.12 -2.03
N SER A 164 -8.67 23.76 -3.01
CA SER A 164 -7.97 24.59 -4.00
C SER A 164 -7.13 25.70 -3.36
N SER A 165 -7.59 26.33 -2.27
CA SER A 165 -6.83 27.38 -1.59
C SER A 165 -5.62 26.83 -0.83
N ILE A 166 -5.70 25.63 -0.25
CA ILE A 166 -4.59 25.00 0.46
C ILE A 166 -3.47 24.64 -0.52
N PHE A 167 -3.84 24.04 -1.67
CA PHE A 167 -2.87 23.66 -2.69
C PHE A 167 -2.31 24.88 -3.46
N ASN A 168 -3.12 25.93 -3.66
CA ASN A 168 -2.68 27.17 -4.33
C ASN A 168 -1.87 28.10 -3.43
N ALA A 169 -2.22 28.25 -2.14
CA ALA A 169 -1.60 29.22 -1.23
C ALA A 169 -0.30 28.69 -0.57
N ASN A 170 -0.21 27.40 -0.26
CA ASN A 170 0.93 26.85 0.49
C ASN A 170 2.11 26.38 -0.38
N CYS A 171 1.96 26.38 -1.71
CA CYS A 171 3.05 26.06 -2.62
C CYS A 171 3.96 27.26 -2.93
N THR A 172 3.52 28.49 -2.69
CA THR A 172 4.18 29.69 -3.24
C THR A 172 4.52 30.80 -2.24
N THR A 173 3.94 30.87 -1.04
CA THR A 173 4.26 31.97 -0.11
C THR A 173 4.24 31.56 1.36
N ASN A 174 4.94 32.35 2.19
CA ASN A 174 4.96 32.33 3.66
C ASN A 174 3.56 32.63 4.26
N SER A 175 2.56 31.81 3.92
CA SER A 175 1.22 31.88 4.49
C SER A 175 1.24 31.56 5.99
N LEU A 176 0.25 32.11 6.69
CA LEU A 176 0.00 31.94 8.13
C LEU A 176 0.19 30.47 8.55
N PRO A 177 0.86 30.21 9.69
CA PRO A 177 1.04 28.85 10.16
C PRO A 177 -0.34 28.21 10.44
N TYR A 178 -0.58 27.02 9.86
CA TYR A 178 -1.80 26.24 10.04
C TYR A 178 -1.86 25.62 11.44
N PHE A 179 -0.69 25.25 11.97
CA PHE A 179 -0.50 24.75 13.33
C PHE A 179 0.29 25.75 14.17
N HIS A 180 0.20 25.70 15.50
CA HIS A 180 1.03 26.56 16.34
C HIS A 180 2.52 26.21 16.27
N SER A 181 2.84 24.92 16.14
CA SER A 181 4.23 24.43 16.06
C SER A 181 4.82 24.66 14.67
N TYR A 182 6.01 25.27 14.62
CA TYR A 182 6.73 25.55 13.38
C TYR A 182 7.13 24.26 12.65
N ASP A 183 7.59 23.24 13.39
CA ASP A 183 8.06 21.97 12.83
C ASP A 183 6.91 21.18 12.19
N ILE A 184 5.73 21.19 12.82
CA ILE A 184 4.51 20.60 12.27
C ILE A 184 4.13 21.28 10.94
N ASN A 185 4.26 22.61 10.84
CA ASN A 185 4.00 23.33 9.60
C ASN A 185 4.99 22.98 8.49
N ILE A 186 6.29 22.82 8.81
CA ILE A 186 7.28 22.36 7.83
C ILE A 186 6.91 20.98 7.32
N ALA A 187 6.62 20.04 8.22
CA ALA A 187 6.26 18.68 7.86
C ALA A 187 4.98 18.63 7.00
N PHE A 188 3.96 19.42 7.37
CA PHE A 188 2.73 19.57 6.60
C PHE A 188 3.00 20.09 5.17
N ARG A 189 3.79 21.16 5.03
CA ARG A 189 4.18 21.70 3.70
C ARG A 189 4.95 20.69 2.87
N ASN A 190 5.81 19.88 3.48
CA ASN A 190 6.53 18.83 2.76
C ASN A 190 5.59 17.73 2.25
N ILE A 191 4.58 17.36 3.04
CA ILE A 191 3.54 16.41 2.58
C ILE A 191 2.75 17.02 1.42
N LEU A 192 2.30 18.27 1.53
CA LEU A 192 1.61 18.97 0.44
C LEU A 192 2.41 18.93 -0.86
N LYS A 193 3.69 19.33 -0.82
CA LYS A 193 4.58 19.28 -1.99
C LYS A 193 4.69 17.89 -2.59
N ARG A 194 4.79 16.84 -1.76
CA ARG A 194 4.86 15.45 -2.23
C ARG A 194 3.54 15.01 -2.87
N VAL A 195 2.40 15.26 -2.23
CA VAL A 195 1.06 14.95 -2.74
C VAL A 195 0.84 15.65 -4.09
N THR A 196 1.11 16.95 -4.16
CA THR A 196 0.99 17.74 -5.39
C THR A 196 1.90 17.18 -6.49
N LYS A 197 3.16 16.87 -6.18
CA LYS A 197 4.08 16.27 -7.17
C LYS A 197 3.57 14.92 -7.69
N SER A 198 3.14 14.03 -6.80
CA SER A 198 2.54 12.74 -7.19
C SER A 198 1.30 12.92 -8.05
N TRP A 199 0.43 13.88 -7.71
CA TRP A 199 -0.76 14.20 -8.50
C TRP A 199 -0.41 14.62 -9.92
N HIS A 200 0.55 15.54 -10.09
CA HIS A 200 0.98 15.98 -11.42
C HIS A 200 1.58 14.85 -12.26
N ASN A 201 2.28 13.89 -11.64
CA ASN A 201 2.84 12.73 -12.34
C ASN A 201 1.76 11.73 -12.77
N ILE A 202 0.75 11.50 -11.92
CA ILE A 202 -0.27 10.45 -12.10
C ILE A 202 -1.49 10.95 -12.89
N LYS A 203 -1.88 12.22 -12.75
CA LYS A 203 -3.05 12.83 -13.41
C LYS A 203 -3.15 12.52 -14.91
N PRO A 204 -2.06 12.55 -15.72
CA PRO A 204 -2.14 12.22 -17.13
C PRO A 204 -2.59 10.78 -17.42
N LEU A 205 -2.34 9.82 -16.51
CA LEU A 205 -2.83 8.45 -16.63
C LEU A 205 -4.33 8.34 -16.32
N LEU A 206 -4.83 9.16 -15.40
CA LEU A 206 -6.20 9.04 -14.87
C LEU A 206 -7.24 9.81 -15.69
N TYR A 207 -6.87 10.95 -16.26
CA TYR A 207 -7.83 11.92 -16.84
C TYR A 207 -7.56 12.27 -18.31
N HIS A 208 -6.82 11.44 -19.05
CA HIS A 208 -6.48 11.70 -20.46
C HIS A 208 -7.70 11.93 -21.37
N ASN A 209 -8.88 11.39 -21.01
CA ASN A 209 -10.02 11.25 -21.92
C ASN A 209 -11.27 12.09 -21.54
N THR A 210 -11.17 12.97 -20.54
CA THR A 210 -12.26 13.90 -20.26
C THR A 210 -12.06 15.15 -21.09
N ASN A 211 -13.09 15.54 -21.87
CA ASN A 211 -13.13 16.77 -22.67
C ASN A 211 -12.33 17.87 -21.97
N GLN A 212 -11.41 18.52 -22.69
CA GLN A 212 -10.43 19.50 -22.18
C GLN A 212 -11.01 20.67 -21.35
N ASN A 213 -12.35 20.74 -21.23
CA ASN A 213 -13.07 21.78 -20.52
C ASN A 213 -13.49 21.42 -19.08
N GLU A 214 -13.43 20.16 -18.61
CA GLU A 214 -14.01 19.79 -17.30
C GLU A 214 -13.01 19.42 -16.17
N HIS A 215 -11.75 19.10 -16.45
CA HIS A 215 -10.79 18.68 -15.39
C HIS A 215 -9.41 19.37 -15.45
N THR A 216 -9.40 20.69 -15.57
CA THR A 216 -8.20 21.54 -15.45
C THR A 216 -7.76 21.81 -14.01
N SER A 217 -8.42 21.23 -13.00
CA SER A 217 -8.05 21.47 -11.61
C SER A 217 -6.66 20.90 -11.28
N ASP A 218 -5.75 21.76 -10.81
CA ASP A 218 -4.47 21.37 -10.20
C ASP A 218 -4.66 20.74 -8.81
N THR A 219 -5.89 20.72 -8.31
CA THR A 219 -6.24 20.13 -7.02
C THR A 219 -6.43 18.61 -7.17
N PRO A 220 -5.77 17.79 -6.34
CA PRO A 220 -5.99 16.34 -6.33
C PRO A 220 -7.43 15.98 -5.93
N SER A 221 -7.98 14.91 -6.52
CA SER A 221 -9.30 14.37 -6.15
C SER A 221 -9.26 13.63 -4.80
N ASN A 222 -10.42 13.46 -4.15
CA ASN A 222 -10.51 12.71 -2.89
C ASN A 222 -10.12 11.25 -3.06
N GLU A 223 -10.43 10.66 -4.21
CA GLU A 223 -10.07 9.28 -4.59
C GLU A 223 -8.56 9.13 -4.71
N PHE A 224 -7.89 10.11 -5.32
CA PHE A 224 -6.43 10.16 -5.37
C PHE A 224 -5.82 10.31 -3.98
N LEU A 225 -6.33 11.25 -3.17
CA LEU A 225 -5.84 11.47 -1.82
C LEU A 225 -5.98 10.21 -0.96
N TRP A 226 -7.12 9.51 -1.05
CA TRP A 226 -7.32 8.23 -0.38
C TRP A 226 -6.23 7.23 -0.77
N ALA A 227 -5.99 7.01 -2.07
CA ALA A 227 -4.97 6.09 -2.54
C ALA A 227 -3.54 6.51 -2.10
N TRP A 228 -3.25 7.80 -2.13
CA TRP A 228 -1.96 8.34 -1.69
C TRP A 228 -1.73 8.09 -0.20
N PHE A 229 -2.72 8.35 0.65
CA PHE A 229 -2.63 8.10 2.09
C PHE A 229 -2.60 6.61 2.42
N THR A 230 -3.27 5.76 1.63
CA THR A 230 -3.13 4.30 1.73
C THR A 230 -1.68 3.88 1.58
N VAL A 231 -1.04 4.26 0.49
CA VAL A 231 0.36 3.88 0.25
C VAL A 231 1.28 4.51 1.29
N ASN A 232 1.12 5.79 1.59
CA ASN A 232 1.99 6.51 2.52
C ASN A 232 1.93 5.99 3.96
N SER A 233 0.82 5.34 4.36
CA SER A 233 0.66 4.78 5.70
C SER A 233 1.01 3.29 5.80
N ARG A 234 0.92 2.54 4.70
CA ARG A 234 0.98 1.07 4.71
C ARG A 234 2.16 0.47 3.94
N CYS A 235 2.86 1.25 3.10
CA CYS A 235 4.01 0.71 2.39
C CYS A 235 5.19 0.48 3.33
N VAL A 236 5.90 -0.62 3.11
CA VAL A 236 7.00 -1.10 3.96
C VAL A 236 8.27 -1.30 3.14
N SER A 237 9.42 -1.24 3.79
CA SER A 237 10.69 -1.66 3.18
C SER A 237 10.68 -3.18 2.98
N CYS A 238 11.00 -3.62 1.77
CA CYS A 238 10.93 -5.02 1.36
C CYS A 238 12.24 -5.42 0.67
N PRO A 239 12.90 -6.51 1.08
CA PRO A 239 14.20 -6.95 0.55
C PRO A 239 14.13 -7.55 -0.87
N MET A 240 13.33 -7.00 -1.79
CA MET A 240 13.01 -7.58 -3.11
C MET A 240 13.46 -6.75 -4.33
N LYS A 241 14.44 -5.84 -4.20
CA LYS A 241 14.80 -4.94 -5.32
C LYS A 241 15.37 -5.66 -6.55
N GLN A 242 15.87 -6.87 -6.40
CA GLN A 242 16.49 -7.65 -7.48
C GLN A 242 15.53 -8.62 -8.20
N GLU A 243 14.22 -8.47 -8.00
CA GLU A 243 13.23 -9.27 -8.71
C GLU A 243 13.28 -9.02 -10.23
N SER A 244 13.17 -10.07 -11.04
CA SER A 244 13.19 -9.97 -12.50
C SER A 244 11.78 -9.98 -13.09
N ILE A 245 11.59 -9.24 -14.20
CA ILE A 245 10.32 -9.25 -14.96
C ILE A 245 9.97 -10.67 -15.44
N LEU A 246 10.97 -11.48 -15.78
CA LEU A 246 10.77 -12.86 -16.22
C LEU A 246 10.12 -13.71 -15.11
N ASN A 247 10.57 -13.58 -13.86
CA ASN A 247 9.98 -14.28 -12.73
C ASN A 247 8.53 -13.84 -12.51
N ILE A 248 8.26 -12.54 -12.61
CA ILE A 248 6.89 -11.99 -12.46
C ILE A 248 5.97 -12.53 -13.56
N GLN A 249 6.44 -12.59 -14.81
CA GLN A 249 5.69 -13.18 -15.93
C GLN A 249 5.34 -14.65 -15.67
N GLN A 250 6.30 -15.45 -15.17
CA GLN A 250 6.06 -16.85 -14.82
C GLN A 250 5.02 -16.99 -13.69
N PHE A 251 5.13 -16.17 -12.64
CA PHE A 251 4.17 -16.15 -11.53
C PHE A 251 2.77 -15.75 -11.99
N PHE A 252 2.68 -14.74 -12.86
CA PHE A 252 1.42 -14.32 -13.46
C PHE A 252 0.80 -15.47 -14.28
N GLN A 253 1.55 -16.10 -15.17
CA GLN A 253 1.04 -17.24 -15.93
C GLN A 253 0.54 -18.37 -15.02
N ALA A 254 1.25 -18.66 -13.92
CA ALA A 254 0.83 -19.66 -12.95
C ALA A 254 -0.46 -19.28 -12.21
N LEU A 255 -0.62 -18.01 -11.82
CA LEU A 255 -1.81 -17.50 -11.12
C LEU A 255 -3.06 -17.49 -12.02
N PHE A 256 -2.90 -17.17 -13.31
CA PHE A 256 -4.02 -16.99 -14.25
C PHE A 256 -4.34 -18.22 -15.12
N LYS A 257 -3.48 -19.25 -15.12
CA LYS A 257 -3.75 -20.51 -15.81
C LYS A 257 -5.11 -21.14 -15.41
N PRO A 258 -5.53 -21.17 -14.12
CA PRO A 258 -6.85 -21.67 -13.73
C PRO A 258 -8.00 -20.81 -14.29
N TYR A 259 -7.87 -19.48 -14.25
CA TYR A 259 -8.88 -18.53 -14.75
C TYR A 259 -9.10 -18.65 -16.27
N SER A 260 -8.04 -18.92 -17.03
CA SER A 260 -8.14 -19.13 -18.49
C SER A 260 -8.84 -20.43 -18.87
N GLN A 261 -8.78 -21.47 -18.02
CA GLN A 261 -9.36 -22.79 -18.29
C GLN A 261 -10.83 -22.90 -17.91
N SER A 262 -11.29 -22.16 -16.89
CA SER A 262 -12.68 -22.21 -16.42
C SER A 262 -13.65 -21.38 -17.28
N GLU A 263 -13.17 -20.35 -17.99
CA GLU A 263 -14.04 -19.42 -18.73
C GLU A 263 -13.81 -19.39 -20.24
N GLY A 264 -12.95 -20.26 -20.80
CA GLY A 264 -12.64 -20.24 -22.24
C GLY A 264 -11.98 -18.95 -22.74
N ARG A 265 -11.53 -18.08 -21.82
CA ARG A 265 -10.86 -16.82 -22.14
C ARG A 265 -9.37 -17.10 -22.41
N ILE A 266 -8.98 -16.97 -23.68
CA ILE A 266 -7.56 -16.87 -24.03
C ILE A 266 -7.10 -15.49 -23.54
N LEU A 267 -6.26 -15.46 -22.50
CA LEU A 267 -5.54 -14.26 -22.12
C LEU A 267 -4.52 -13.97 -23.22
N ASN A 268 -4.90 -13.20 -24.25
CA ASN A 268 -3.94 -12.62 -25.17
C ASN A 268 -3.16 -11.55 -24.39
N MET A 269 -2.04 -11.96 -23.80
CA MET A 269 -1.14 -11.10 -23.06
C MET A 269 -0.40 -10.17 -24.02
N ILE A 270 -1.02 -9.05 -24.36
CA ILE A 270 -0.31 -7.91 -24.92
C ILE A 270 0.21 -7.12 -23.72
N ILE A 271 1.52 -7.16 -23.50
CA ILE A 271 2.19 -6.28 -22.54
C ILE A 271 2.51 -5.00 -23.28
N GLU A 272 1.81 -3.92 -22.97
CA GLU A 272 2.18 -2.59 -23.46
C GLU A 272 3.09 -1.89 -22.47
N ASN A 273 4.13 -1.21 -22.96
CA ASN A 273 5.06 -0.47 -22.10
C ASN A 273 4.59 0.98 -21.89
N ILE A 274 3.36 1.15 -21.39
CA ILE A 274 2.73 2.46 -21.15
C ILE A 274 3.34 3.10 -19.91
N ILE A 275 3.39 2.36 -18.80
CA ILE A 275 3.97 2.81 -17.55
C ILE A 275 5.39 2.26 -17.43
N GLN A 276 6.35 3.15 -17.18
CA GLN A 276 7.73 2.80 -16.93
C GLN A 276 8.08 3.15 -15.48
N LEU A 277 8.61 2.17 -14.75
CA LEU A 277 9.25 2.42 -13.48
C LEU A 277 10.51 3.24 -13.73
N LYS A 278 10.57 4.41 -13.11
CA LYS A 278 11.77 5.23 -13.11
C LYS A 278 12.80 4.53 -12.23
N ASP A 279 13.88 4.04 -12.84
CA ASP A 279 15.01 3.47 -12.11
C ASP A 279 15.67 4.57 -11.27
N ASP A 280 15.33 4.63 -9.99
CA ASP A 280 16.06 5.44 -9.02
C ASP A 280 17.42 4.76 -8.74
N THR A 281 18.34 4.86 -9.71
CA THR A 281 19.77 4.56 -9.54
C THR A 281 20.50 5.66 -8.77
N THR A 282 19.80 6.69 -8.30
CA THR A 282 20.36 7.76 -7.46
C THR A 282 19.95 7.60 -6.00
N SER A 283 20.88 7.02 -5.22
CA SER A 283 21.29 7.51 -3.89
C SER A 283 20.21 7.77 -2.82
N THR A 284 20.02 6.79 -1.94
CA THR A 284 20.03 7.05 -0.49
C THR A 284 21.37 6.60 0.08
N THR A 285 22.41 7.38 -0.20
CA THR A 285 23.57 7.47 0.69
C THR A 285 23.10 8.17 1.96
N THR A 286 22.83 7.39 3.00
CA THR A 286 23.05 7.84 4.38
C THR A 286 24.01 6.84 5.02
N THR A 287 25.31 7.14 4.87
CA THR A 287 26.40 6.87 5.81
C THR A 287 25.94 7.21 7.25
N ASN A 288 26.21 6.51 8.35
CA ASN A 288 27.20 5.49 8.71
C ASN A 288 26.61 4.64 9.85
N THR A 289 26.83 3.33 9.83
CA THR A 289 27.69 2.61 10.80
C THR A 289 28.00 1.26 10.20
N ASP A 290 29.24 0.83 10.36
CA ASP A 290 29.82 -0.41 9.89
C ASP A 290 28.88 -1.61 9.98
N ASP A 291 28.57 -2.23 8.84
CA ASP A 291 28.30 -3.66 8.79
C ASP A 291 28.61 -4.20 7.39
N ASN A 292 29.67 -5.01 7.32
CA ASN A 292 30.11 -5.79 6.17
C ASN A 292 29.18 -6.98 5.88
N ASN A 293 27.87 -6.75 5.84
CA ASN A 293 26.90 -7.76 5.43
C ASN A 293 26.25 -7.33 4.12
N ASN A 294 26.03 -8.30 3.23
CA ASN A 294 25.32 -8.14 1.96
C ASN A 294 23.88 -7.64 2.21
N ASP A 295 23.71 -6.36 2.51
CA ASP A 295 22.40 -5.73 2.70
C ASP A 295 21.73 -5.69 1.33
N GLY A 296 20.90 -6.71 1.10
CA GLY A 296 20.15 -6.91 -0.13
C GLY A 296 19.41 -5.64 -0.48
N ALA A 297 19.48 -5.23 -1.74
CA ALA A 297 18.87 -3.99 -2.17
C ALA A 297 17.36 -3.99 -1.82
N HIS A 298 16.90 -3.01 -1.03
CA HIS A 298 15.50 -2.90 -0.61
C HIS A 298 14.67 -2.09 -1.62
N THR A 299 13.38 -2.40 -1.71
CA THR A 299 12.35 -1.64 -2.42
C THR A 299 11.18 -1.34 -1.46
N ILE A 300 10.24 -0.50 -1.86
CA ILE A 300 8.97 -0.36 -1.12
C ILE A 300 7.98 -1.42 -1.60
N ALA A 301 7.07 -1.87 -0.75
CA ALA A 301 5.98 -2.76 -1.14
C ALA A 301 4.73 -2.52 -0.30
N LEU A 302 3.56 -2.86 -0.86
CA LEU A 302 2.38 -3.16 -0.05
C LEU A 302 2.29 -4.68 0.13
N ILE A 303 2.05 -5.10 1.36
CA ILE A 303 1.96 -6.52 1.71
C ILE A 303 0.61 -6.71 2.42
N PRO A 304 -0.44 -7.15 1.70
CA PRO A 304 -1.72 -7.49 2.32
C PRO A 304 -1.53 -8.44 3.51
N PHE A 305 -2.32 -8.24 4.57
CA PHE A 305 -2.23 -8.92 5.87
C PHE A 305 -1.08 -8.42 6.75
N PHE A 306 0.14 -8.28 6.22
CA PHE A 306 1.26 -7.70 6.98
C PHE A 306 0.96 -6.26 7.43
N ASP A 307 0.28 -5.48 6.60
CA ASP A 307 -0.09 -4.09 6.90
C ASP A 307 -1.19 -3.94 7.98
N PHE A 308 -1.56 -5.03 8.66
CA PHE A 308 -2.34 -5.03 9.90
C PHE A 308 -1.47 -5.03 11.16
N PHE A 309 -0.15 -5.20 11.07
CA PHE A 309 0.71 -4.96 12.23
C PHE A 309 0.63 -3.48 12.62
N ASN A 310 0.37 -3.22 13.90
CA ASN A 310 0.45 -1.87 14.45
C ASN A 310 1.88 -1.55 14.87
N HIS A 311 2.21 -0.26 14.84
CA HIS A 311 3.51 0.24 15.28
C HIS A 311 3.57 0.36 16.80
N ASN A 312 4.68 -0.04 17.40
CA ASN A 312 5.02 0.31 18.77
C ASN A 312 6.51 0.66 18.86
N PRO A 313 6.86 1.93 19.19
CA PRO A 313 8.25 2.37 19.22
C PRO A 313 9.04 1.79 20.41
N ASN A 314 8.35 1.23 21.41
CA ASN A 314 8.97 0.68 22.62
C ASN A 314 9.36 -0.80 22.49
N ILE A 315 9.13 -1.43 21.33
CA ILE A 315 9.52 -2.81 21.06
C ILE A 315 10.90 -2.83 20.41
N ALA A 316 11.70 -3.85 20.74
CA ALA A 316 13.01 -4.05 20.15
C ALA A 316 12.97 -3.91 18.62
N THR A 317 13.91 -3.13 18.08
CA THR A 317 14.00 -2.74 16.66
C THR A 317 14.21 -3.90 15.70
N ASN A 318 14.41 -5.11 16.22
CA ASN A 318 14.89 -6.23 15.44
C ASN A 318 13.75 -7.10 14.89
N THR A 319 12.61 -6.50 14.54
CA THR A 319 11.68 -7.18 13.64
C THR A 319 12.36 -7.30 12.28
N ARG A 320 12.55 -8.53 11.78
CA ARG A 320 13.29 -8.77 10.54
C ARG A 320 12.39 -9.35 9.47
N LEU A 321 12.26 -8.63 8.37
CA LEU A 321 11.63 -9.12 7.16
C LEU A 321 12.74 -9.60 6.22
N ILE A 322 12.82 -10.91 5.98
CA ILE A 322 13.94 -11.58 5.30
C ILE A 322 13.43 -12.33 4.07
N LEU A 323 14.23 -12.33 3.00
CA LEU A 323 14.05 -13.28 1.91
C LEU A 323 14.74 -14.60 2.25
N SER A 324 13.97 -15.68 2.27
CA SER A 324 14.51 -17.03 2.34
C SER A 324 14.60 -17.62 0.94
N ASN A 325 15.83 -17.86 0.49
CA ASN A 325 16.09 -18.51 -0.81
C ASN A 325 15.69 -19.99 -0.79
N ASP A 326 15.83 -20.66 0.36
CA ASP A 326 15.58 -22.09 0.50
C ASP A 326 14.08 -22.41 0.38
N THR A 327 13.24 -21.58 1.01
CA THR A 327 11.79 -21.73 1.02
C THR A 327 11.10 -20.88 -0.06
N ASN A 328 11.85 -20.00 -0.75
CA ASN A 328 11.33 -19.04 -1.73
C ASN A 328 10.17 -18.21 -1.14
N THR A 329 10.42 -17.68 0.06
CA THR A 329 9.45 -16.94 0.87
C THR A 329 10.01 -15.60 1.33
N LEU A 330 9.08 -14.70 1.63
CA LEU A 330 9.30 -13.53 2.45
C LEU A 330 8.86 -13.87 3.88
N GLU A 331 9.77 -13.81 4.84
CA GLU A 331 9.57 -14.29 6.21
C GLU A 331 9.73 -13.15 7.22
N LEU A 332 8.84 -13.11 8.20
CA LEU A 332 8.88 -12.15 9.31
C LEU A 332 9.29 -12.86 10.59
N TYR A 333 10.42 -12.44 11.13
CA TYR A 333 10.92 -12.89 12.43
C TYR A 333 10.66 -11.81 13.49
N LEU A 334 10.15 -12.24 14.63
CA LEU A 334 9.93 -11.40 15.78
C LEU A 334 10.97 -11.70 16.85
N ASP A 335 11.76 -10.71 17.24
CA ASP A 335 12.85 -10.88 18.19
C ASP A 335 12.39 -10.84 19.67
N GLN A 336 11.08 -10.78 19.92
CA GLN A 336 10.48 -10.77 21.27
C GLN A 336 9.44 -11.89 21.42
N GLU A 337 9.19 -12.27 22.66
CA GLU A 337 8.10 -13.17 23.02
C GLU A 337 6.76 -12.44 23.01
N VAL A 338 5.70 -13.13 22.60
CA VAL A 338 4.32 -12.62 22.65
C VAL A 338 3.41 -13.73 23.14
N SER A 339 2.60 -13.44 24.14
CA SER A 339 1.67 -14.44 24.69
C SER A 339 0.47 -14.62 23.76
N GLU A 340 -0.17 -15.78 23.85
CA GLU A 340 -1.43 -16.03 23.15
C GLU A 340 -2.46 -14.94 23.43
N ASN A 341 -3.18 -14.50 22.39
CA ASN A 341 -4.18 -13.43 22.38
C ASN A 341 -3.63 -12.02 22.64
N GLU A 342 -2.31 -11.84 22.80
CA GLU A 342 -1.71 -10.51 22.85
C GLU A 342 -1.56 -9.91 21.46
N GLN A 343 -1.66 -8.58 21.39
CA GLN A 343 -1.45 -7.84 20.16
C GLN A 343 0.02 -7.92 19.75
N VAL A 344 0.26 -8.41 18.53
CA VAL A 344 1.58 -8.41 17.92
C VAL A 344 1.79 -7.05 17.27
N ASN A 345 2.75 -6.30 17.80
CA ASN A 345 3.17 -5.03 17.24
C ASN A 345 4.58 -5.19 16.66
N VAL A 346 4.89 -4.38 15.66
CA VAL A 346 6.22 -4.37 15.04
C VAL A 346 6.79 -2.97 15.03
N TYR A 347 8.12 -2.88 14.97
CA TYR A 347 8.78 -1.61 14.72
C TYR A 347 8.74 -1.31 13.22
N ILE A 348 7.68 -0.63 12.77
CA ILE A 348 7.58 -0.24 11.36
C ILE A 348 8.44 1.01 11.11
N LEU A 349 9.56 0.83 10.41
CA LEU A 349 10.20 1.92 9.65
C LEU A 349 9.34 2.19 8.39
N CYS A 350 8.09 2.63 8.58
CA CYS A 350 7.30 3.17 7.46
C CYS A 350 8.11 4.32 6.87
N ALA A 351 7.99 4.57 5.56
CA ALA A 351 8.72 5.63 4.86
C ALA A 351 8.61 7.01 5.55
N LYS A 352 9.50 7.24 6.54
CA LYS A 352 9.90 8.41 7.32
C LYS A 352 8.93 9.57 7.66
N MET A 353 7.64 9.59 7.28
CA MET A 353 6.90 10.87 7.32
C MET A 353 5.56 10.91 8.06
N VAL A 354 4.77 9.83 8.16
CA VAL A 354 3.48 9.92 8.90
C VAL A 354 3.70 9.91 10.40
N TYR A 355 4.58 9.04 10.88
CA TYR A 355 4.91 8.97 12.30
C TYR A 355 5.68 10.21 12.76
N TYR A 356 6.51 10.86 11.93
CA TYR A 356 7.21 12.07 12.36
C TYR A 356 6.26 13.21 12.78
N LEU A 357 5.12 13.37 12.10
CA LEU A 357 4.10 14.35 12.48
C LEU A 357 3.31 13.93 13.73
N LEU A 358 2.97 12.64 13.86
CA LEU A 358 2.24 12.12 15.02
C LEU A 358 3.11 12.05 16.27
N ASP A 359 4.40 11.70 16.13
CA ASP A 359 5.39 11.65 17.21
C ASP A 359 5.75 13.07 17.68
N ILE A 360 5.90 14.04 16.78
CA ILE A 360 6.06 15.45 17.19
C ILE A 360 4.80 15.94 17.92
N MET A 361 3.61 15.66 17.39
CA MET A 361 2.34 16.07 18.03
C MET A 361 2.09 15.39 19.38
N ALA A 362 2.58 14.15 19.57
CA ALA A 362 2.46 13.42 20.83
C ALA A 362 3.47 13.89 21.89
N ASN A 363 4.59 14.50 21.48
CA ASN A 363 5.61 15.05 22.37
C ASN A 363 5.40 16.55 22.70
N ASP A 364 4.54 17.25 21.94
CA ASP A 364 4.16 18.66 22.17
C ASP A 364 2.85 18.82 23.00
N LEU A 365 2.28 17.71 23.50
CA LEU A 365 1.14 17.66 24.44
C LEU A 365 1.60 17.13 25.80
#